data_AF-A0A1G7S7W9-F1
#
_entry.id   AF-A0A1G7S7W9-F1
#
_cell.length_a   1.000
_cell.length_b   1.000
_cell.length_c   1.000
_cell.angle_alpha   90.00
_cell.angle_beta   90.00
_cell.angle_gamma   90.00
#
_symmetry.space_group_name_H-M   'P 1'
#
loop_
_entity.id
_entity.type
_entity.pdbx_description
1 polymer ?
#
loop_
_entity_poly.entity_id
_entity_poly.type
_entity_poly.pdbx_seq_one_letter_code
_entity_poly.pdbx_strand_id
1 'polypeptide(L)'
;MKKTFYVVAALSFMVATTGCGNNSGEHLDNAKQHAEEAGKEVKEAVNDAREESATRATADWEKFKTESDSSIVETQKRIDELKLKIEKADKSQKERLKAKQQKLQHELDAEKEKLSLRYSKFETKSQQLSDSTKAVTAAFKQEFEHDMERLDKAIKVFFEDKQ
;
A
#
# COMPACT_ATOMS: atom_id res chain seq x y z
N MET A 1 -11.16 11.86 16.48
CA MET A 1 -10.16 12.45 17.39
C MET A 1 -9.22 11.36 17.88
N LYS A 2 -7.94 11.72 17.94
CA LYS A 2 -6.74 10.87 17.96
C LYS A 2 -6.65 10.04 19.25
N LYS A 3 -6.30 8.75 19.15
CA LYS A 3 -5.74 7.99 20.27
C LYS A 3 -4.27 7.73 19.96
N THR A 4 -3.44 8.69 20.34
CA THR A 4 -1.99 8.62 20.26
C THR A 4 -1.46 7.72 21.37
N PHE A 5 -0.74 6.67 20.98
CA PHE A 5 0.15 5.92 21.85
C PHE A 5 1.32 6.80 22.26
N TYR A 6 1.56 6.92 23.57
CA TYR A 6 2.80 7.43 24.12
C TYR A 6 3.32 6.38 25.10
N VAL A 7 4.14 5.47 24.62
CA VAL A 7 5.05 4.70 25.49
C VAL A 7 6.33 5.52 25.56
N VAL A 8 6.40 6.40 26.57
CA VAL A 8 7.66 7.04 26.97
C VAL A 8 8.35 6.07 27.91
N ALA A 9 9.28 5.28 27.40
CA ALA A 9 10.21 4.53 28.24
C ALA A 9 11.20 5.54 28.86
N ALA A 10 10.92 5.94 30.10
CA ALA A 10 11.84 6.75 30.89
C ALA A 10 13.01 5.86 31.36
N LEU A 11 14.17 6.00 30.71
CA LEU A 11 15.43 5.45 31.21
C LEU A 11 15.99 6.40 32.28
N SER A 12 15.54 6.22 33.51
CA SER A 12 16.16 6.83 34.69
C SER A 12 17.46 6.10 35.02
N PHE A 13 18.58 6.65 34.58
CA PHE A 13 19.92 6.18 34.94
C PHE A 13 20.32 6.81 36.29
N MET A 14 20.07 6.09 37.39
CA MET A 14 20.50 6.50 38.73
C MET A 14 21.88 5.89 39.00
N VAL A 15 22.94 6.65 38.76
CA VAL A 15 24.30 6.26 39.14
C VAL A 15 24.51 6.62 40.61
N ALA A 16 24.31 5.65 41.51
CA ALA A 16 24.75 5.75 42.89
C ALA A 16 26.22 5.28 42.96
N THR A 17 27.15 6.23 43.13
CA THR A 17 28.55 5.93 43.42
C THR A 17 28.75 5.82 44.93
N THR A 18 28.79 4.61 45.46
CA THR A 18 29.40 4.36 46.77
C THR A 18 30.05 2.98 46.84
N GLY A 19 31.36 2.96 47.12
CA GLY A 19 32.02 1.83 47.79
C GLY A 19 33.09 1.11 46.96
N CYS A 20 34.35 1.49 47.17
CA CYS A 20 35.52 0.65 46.88
C CYS A 20 35.37 -0.71 47.59
N GLY A 21 35.32 -1.79 46.81
CA GLY A 21 35.32 -3.17 47.29
C GLY A 21 35.67 -4.09 46.12
N ASN A 22 36.58 -5.02 46.36
CA ASN A 22 37.42 -5.73 45.38
C ASN A 22 36.68 -6.78 44.52
N ASN A 23 35.55 -6.43 43.89
CA ASN A 23 34.74 -7.33 43.04
C ASN A 23 34.51 -6.78 41.61
N SER A 24 35.30 -5.79 41.19
CA SER A 24 35.06 -5.01 39.97
C SER A 24 35.21 -5.79 38.66
N GLY A 25 35.89 -6.94 38.66
CA GLY A 25 36.04 -7.79 37.46
C GLY A 25 34.73 -8.48 37.08
N GLU A 26 34.12 -9.21 38.02
CA GLU A 26 32.85 -9.92 37.79
C GLU A 26 31.70 -8.97 37.46
N HIS A 27 31.61 -7.81 38.12
CA HIS A 27 30.54 -6.84 37.83
C HIS A 27 30.68 -6.18 36.46
N LEU A 28 31.90 -5.98 35.96
CA LEU A 28 32.16 -5.34 34.67
C LEU A 28 32.03 -6.34 33.51
N ASP A 29 32.46 -7.59 33.72
CA ASP A 29 32.19 -8.69 32.78
C ASP A 29 30.69 -9.02 32.69
N ASN A 30 29.98 -9.04 33.82
CA ASN A 30 28.54 -9.27 33.85
C ASN A 30 27.76 -8.11 33.19
N ALA A 31 28.17 -6.85 33.43
CA ALA A 31 27.60 -5.69 32.74
C ALA A 31 27.85 -5.71 31.22
N LYS A 32 29.05 -6.15 30.78
CA LYS A 32 29.38 -6.30 29.37
C LYS A 32 28.59 -7.42 28.72
N GLN A 33 28.46 -8.56 29.40
CA GLN A 33 27.68 -9.69 28.94
C GLN A 33 26.19 -9.31 28.78
N HIS A 34 25.61 -8.64 29.77
CA HIS A 34 24.24 -8.13 29.68
C HIS A 34 24.05 -7.09 28.56
N ALA A 35 25.03 -6.22 28.31
CA ALA A 35 24.98 -5.28 27.18
C ALA A 35 25.06 -5.99 25.82
N GLU A 36 25.87 -7.04 25.71
CA GLU A 36 25.96 -7.87 24.50
C GLU A 36 24.69 -8.70 24.27
N GLU A 37 24.10 -9.26 25.33
CA GLU A 37 22.82 -9.97 25.30
C GLU A 37 21.67 -9.03 24.90
N ALA A 38 21.55 -7.87 25.55
CA ALA A 38 20.55 -6.86 25.18
C ALA A 38 20.74 -6.37 23.73
N GLY A 39 21.98 -6.23 23.26
CA GLY A 39 22.27 -5.88 21.87
C GLY A 39 21.82 -6.96 20.87
N LYS A 40 21.95 -8.24 21.24
CA LYS A 40 21.43 -9.37 20.44
C LYS A 40 19.90 -9.39 20.43
N GLU A 41 19.27 -9.26 21.59
CA GLU A 41 17.80 -9.23 21.71
C GLU A 41 17.18 -8.08 20.91
N VAL A 42 17.76 -6.88 20.96
CA VAL A 42 17.31 -5.75 20.14
C VAL A 42 17.45 -6.05 18.66
N LYS A 43 18.55 -6.68 18.23
CA LYS A 43 18.78 -7.04 16.83
C LYS A 43 17.80 -8.12 16.35
N GLU A 44 17.54 -9.12 17.18
CA GLU A 44 16.55 -10.17 16.92
C GLU A 44 15.13 -9.57 16.83
N ALA A 45 14.72 -8.75 17.80
CA ALA A 45 13.43 -8.06 17.76
C ALA A 45 13.26 -7.17 16.52
N VAL A 46 14.32 -6.49 16.07
CA VAL A 46 14.31 -5.70 14.82
C VAL A 46 14.17 -6.60 13.59
N ASN A 47 14.82 -7.76 13.57
CA ASN A 47 14.71 -8.71 12.47
C ASN A 47 13.31 -9.33 12.40
N ASP A 48 12.76 -9.77 13.54
CA ASP A 48 11.42 -10.34 13.65
C ASP A 48 10.35 -9.32 13.22
N ALA A 49 10.46 -8.08 13.70
CA ALA A 49 9.56 -7.00 13.28
C ALA A 49 9.67 -6.70 11.78
N ARG A 50 10.86 -6.83 11.19
CA ARG A 50 11.08 -6.66 9.75
C ARG A 50 10.46 -7.81 8.95
N GLU A 51 10.57 -9.04 9.42
CA GLU A 51 9.98 -10.23 8.78
C GLU A 51 8.44 -10.20 8.85
N GLU A 52 7.88 -9.86 10.00
CA GLU A 52 6.43 -9.69 10.17
C GLU A 52 5.91 -8.56 9.27
N SER A 53 6.63 -7.43 9.22
CA SER A 53 6.28 -6.33 8.32
C SER A 53 6.37 -6.72 6.85
N ALA A 54 7.32 -7.58 6.46
CA ALA A 54 7.46 -8.06 5.10
C ALA A 54 6.28 -8.95 4.70
N THR A 55 5.92 -9.89 5.59
CA THR A 55 4.80 -10.81 5.40
C THR A 55 3.48 -10.06 5.22
N ARG A 56 3.21 -9.07 6.08
CA ARG A 56 2.00 -8.22 5.96
C ARG A 56 1.97 -7.45 4.66
N ALA A 57 3.09 -6.84 4.25
CA ALA A 57 3.15 -6.07 3.01
C ALA A 57 2.92 -6.94 1.76
N THR A 58 3.42 -8.18 1.76
CA THR A 58 3.14 -9.16 0.69
C THR A 58 1.65 -9.52 0.65
N ALA A 59 1.05 -9.86 1.80
CA ALA A 59 -0.37 -10.19 1.86
C ALA A 59 -1.27 -9.01 1.43
N ASP A 60 -0.96 -7.79 1.90
CA ASP A 60 -1.65 -6.57 1.50
C ASP A 60 -1.51 -6.27 0.01
N TRP A 61 -0.37 -6.65 -0.59
CA TRP A 61 -0.15 -6.51 -2.02
C TRP A 61 -0.96 -7.51 -2.81
N GLU A 62 -0.93 -8.79 -2.45
CA GLU A 62 -1.73 -9.84 -3.11
C GLU A 62 -3.22 -9.53 -3.06
N LYS A 63 -3.73 -9.11 -1.89
CA LYS A 63 -5.11 -8.67 -1.74
C LYS A 63 -5.44 -7.52 -2.70
N PHE A 64 -4.59 -6.50 -2.74
CA PHE A 64 -4.77 -5.39 -3.67
C PHE A 64 -4.75 -5.85 -5.14
N LYS A 65 -3.87 -6.80 -5.52
CA LYS A 65 -3.85 -7.34 -6.88
C LYS A 65 -5.21 -7.94 -7.25
N THR A 66 -5.74 -8.80 -6.38
CA THR A 66 -7.05 -9.43 -6.61
C THR A 66 -8.18 -8.41 -6.69
N GLU A 67 -8.23 -7.45 -5.78
CA GLU A 67 -9.30 -6.42 -5.75
C GLU A 67 -9.24 -5.50 -6.97
N SER A 68 -8.05 -5.07 -7.37
CA SER A 68 -7.86 -4.20 -8.53
C SER A 68 -8.16 -4.94 -9.84
N ASP A 69 -7.72 -6.19 -10.01
CA ASP A 69 -8.07 -7.00 -11.17
C ASP A 69 -9.58 -7.19 -11.28
N SER A 70 -10.26 -7.47 -10.16
CA SER A 70 -11.72 -7.58 -10.12
C SER A 70 -12.41 -6.27 -10.51
N SER A 71 -11.92 -5.13 -10.01
CA SER A 71 -12.46 -3.80 -10.33
C SER A 71 -12.32 -3.46 -11.82
N ILE A 72 -11.18 -3.80 -12.42
CA ILE A 72 -10.94 -3.64 -13.87
C ILE A 72 -11.94 -4.47 -14.67
N VAL A 73 -12.14 -5.74 -14.31
CA VAL A 73 -13.06 -6.65 -15.01
C VAL A 73 -14.49 -6.14 -14.94
N GLU A 74 -14.95 -5.72 -13.76
CA GLU A 74 -16.29 -5.16 -13.59
C GLU A 74 -16.47 -3.87 -14.40
N THR A 75 -15.49 -2.98 -14.38
CA THR A 75 -15.52 -1.72 -15.13
C THR A 75 -15.53 -1.96 -16.63
N GLN A 76 -14.72 -2.91 -17.12
CA GLN A 76 -14.71 -3.32 -18.54
C GLN A 76 -16.09 -3.82 -18.96
N LYS A 77 -16.69 -4.72 -18.17
CA LYS A 77 -18.03 -5.24 -18.45
C LYS A 77 -19.06 -4.12 -18.58
N ARG A 78 -19.02 -3.13 -17.70
CA ARG A 78 -19.93 -1.98 -17.76
C ARG A 78 -19.68 -1.11 -18.99
N ILE A 79 -18.43 -0.90 -19.39
CA ILE A 79 -18.10 -0.20 -20.65
C ILE A 79 -18.63 -0.98 -21.87
N ASP A 80 -18.54 -2.30 -21.85
CA ASP A 80 -19.08 -3.14 -22.93
C ASP A 80 -20.62 -3.09 -22.97
N GLU A 81 -21.28 -3.04 -21.81
CA GLU A 81 -22.73 -2.81 -21.72
C GLU A 81 -23.14 -1.44 -22.27
N LEU A 82 -22.32 -0.39 -22.07
CA LEU A 82 -22.55 0.92 -22.70
C LEU A 82 -22.51 0.80 -24.22
N LYS A 83 -21.58 0.04 -24.79
CA LYS A 83 -21.50 -0.19 -26.25
C LYS A 83 -22.81 -0.77 -26.80
N LEU A 84 -23.39 -1.74 -26.11
CA LEU A 84 -24.69 -2.33 -26.50
C LEU A 84 -25.84 -1.31 -26.41
N LYS A 85 -25.85 -0.44 -25.40
CA LYS A 85 -26.86 0.61 -25.24
C LYS A 85 -26.71 1.70 -26.29
N ILE A 86 -25.48 2.07 -26.65
CA ILE A 86 -25.17 3.05 -27.70
C ILE A 86 -25.69 2.58 -29.06
N GLU A 87 -25.60 1.28 -29.35
CA GLU A 87 -26.12 0.76 -30.62
C GLU A 87 -27.64 0.95 -30.78
N LYS A 88 -28.37 1.03 -29.65
CA LYS A 88 -29.82 1.30 -29.62
C LYS A 88 -30.16 2.80 -29.56
N ALA A 89 -29.17 3.68 -29.41
CA ALA A 89 -29.38 5.12 -29.34
C ALA A 89 -29.65 5.74 -30.71
N ASP A 90 -30.32 6.89 -30.71
CA ASP A 90 -30.62 7.65 -31.92
C ASP A 90 -29.35 8.03 -32.70
N LYS A 91 -29.45 8.07 -34.04
CA LYS A 91 -28.32 8.40 -34.93
C LYS A 91 -27.66 9.73 -34.57
N SER A 92 -28.44 10.72 -34.13
CA SER A 92 -27.95 12.06 -33.77
C SER A 92 -27.02 12.05 -32.54
N GLN A 93 -27.18 11.10 -31.62
CA GLN A 93 -26.38 10.99 -30.39
C GLN A 93 -25.32 9.89 -30.46
N LYS A 94 -25.50 8.90 -31.33
CA LYS A 94 -24.66 7.70 -31.41
C LYS A 94 -23.17 8.03 -31.54
N GLU A 95 -22.78 8.97 -32.40
CA GLU A 95 -21.36 9.31 -32.59
C GLU A 95 -20.75 10.00 -31.35
N ARG A 96 -21.49 10.92 -30.71
CA ARG A 96 -21.04 11.54 -29.45
C ARG A 96 -20.88 10.50 -28.33
N LEU A 97 -21.83 9.58 -28.22
CA LEU A 97 -21.77 8.53 -27.21
C LEU A 97 -20.63 7.54 -27.49
N LYS A 98 -20.39 7.16 -28.75
CA LYS A 98 -19.21 6.34 -29.11
C LYS A 98 -17.91 7.02 -28.70
N ALA A 99 -17.75 8.31 -28.96
CA ALA A 99 -16.55 9.04 -28.55
C ALA A 99 -16.38 9.04 -27.02
N LYS A 100 -17.48 9.25 -26.25
CA LYS A 100 -17.45 9.18 -24.78
C LYS A 100 -17.08 7.78 -24.29
N GLN A 101 -17.60 6.72 -24.92
CA GLN A 101 -17.28 5.34 -24.57
C GLN A 101 -15.83 4.98 -24.90
N GLN A 102 -15.31 5.43 -26.05
CA GLN A 102 -13.90 5.25 -26.41
C GLN A 102 -12.97 5.94 -25.41
N LYS A 103 -13.35 7.11 -24.92
CA LYS A 103 -12.60 7.79 -23.86
C LYS A 103 -12.53 6.96 -22.57
N LEU A 104 -13.67 6.41 -22.13
CA LEU A 104 -13.70 5.52 -20.96
C LEU A 104 -12.84 4.28 -21.16
N GLN A 105 -12.90 3.68 -22.35
CA GLN A 105 -12.07 2.53 -22.69
C GLN A 105 -10.58 2.87 -22.60
N HIS A 106 -10.17 3.99 -23.19
CA HIS A 106 -8.79 4.46 -23.14
C HIS A 106 -8.32 4.75 -21.71
N GLU A 107 -9.15 5.40 -20.89
CA GLU A 107 -8.85 5.64 -19.47
C GLU A 107 -8.69 4.32 -18.69
N LEU A 108 -9.56 3.34 -18.93
CA LEU A 108 -9.45 2.02 -18.29
C LEU A 108 -8.19 1.26 -18.75
N ASP A 109 -7.84 1.32 -20.03
CA ASP A 109 -6.66 0.65 -20.57
C ASP A 109 -5.36 1.28 -20.03
N ALA A 110 -5.33 2.60 -19.84
CA ALA A 110 -4.22 3.27 -19.16
C ALA A 110 -4.06 2.77 -17.71
N GLU A 111 -5.16 2.55 -16.97
CA GLU A 111 -5.09 1.97 -15.62
C GLU A 111 -4.57 0.54 -15.62
N LYS A 112 -4.98 -0.31 -16.60
CA LYS A 112 -4.42 -1.67 -16.76
C LYS A 112 -2.91 -1.64 -16.98
N GLU A 113 -2.41 -0.71 -17.80
CA GLU A 113 -0.98 -0.56 -18.06
C GLU A 113 -0.21 -0.12 -16.80
N LYS A 114 -0.72 0.90 -16.09
CA LYS A 114 -0.15 1.35 -14.81
C LYS A 114 -0.07 0.21 -13.80
N LEU A 115 -1.15 -0.56 -13.68
CA LEU A 115 -1.27 -1.70 -12.78
C LEU A 115 -0.24 -2.78 -13.11
N SER A 116 -0.16 -3.20 -14.38
CA SER A 116 0.79 -4.19 -14.87
C SER A 116 2.25 -3.77 -14.59
N LEU A 117 2.58 -2.51 -14.88
CA LEU A 117 3.91 -1.96 -14.57
C LEU A 117 4.20 -2.00 -13.07
N ARG A 118 3.17 -1.75 -12.24
CA ARG A 118 3.33 -1.78 -10.78
C ARG A 118 3.50 -3.20 -10.25
N TYR A 119 2.77 -4.18 -10.77
CA TYR A 119 2.92 -5.60 -10.46
C TYR A 119 4.35 -6.07 -10.69
N SER A 120 4.88 -5.82 -11.88
CA SER A 120 6.27 -6.15 -12.22
C SER A 120 7.28 -5.49 -11.27
N LYS A 121 7.09 -4.19 -10.96
CA LYS A 121 7.98 -3.46 -10.05
C LYS A 121 7.95 -3.99 -8.62
N PHE A 122 6.78 -4.38 -8.11
CA PHE A 122 6.66 -4.94 -6.77
C PHE A 122 7.28 -6.33 -6.70
N GLU A 123 7.00 -7.21 -7.68
CA GLU A 123 7.58 -8.55 -7.73
C GLU A 123 9.11 -8.51 -7.71
N THR A 124 9.71 -7.60 -8.49
CA THR A 124 11.17 -7.38 -8.54
C THR A 124 11.74 -6.83 -7.23
N LYS A 125 10.97 -6.06 -6.45
CA LYS A 125 11.44 -5.37 -5.23
C LYS A 125 10.95 -5.99 -3.92
N SER A 126 10.16 -7.05 -3.98
CA SER A 126 9.54 -7.73 -2.83
C SER A 126 10.58 -8.25 -1.81
N GLN A 127 11.81 -8.55 -2.26
CA GLN A 127 12.93 -8.96 -1.41
C GLN A 127 13.54 -7.79 -0.60
N GLN A 128 13.21 -6.54 -0.94
CA GLN A 128 13.73 -5.31 -0.31
C GLN A 128 12.58 -4.35 0.03
N LEU A 129 11.67 -4.82 0.90
CA LEU A 129 10.55 -4.02 1.45
C LEU A 129 11.06 -2.91 2.39
N SER A 130 11.74 -1.93 1.82
CA SER A 130 12.09 -0.68 2.47
C SER A 130 10.84 0.17 2.75
N ASP A 131 10.91 1.10 3.69
CA ASP A 131 9.80 2.02 3.98
C ASP A 131 9.44 2.90 2.77
N SER A 132 10.41 3.20 1.90
CA SER A 132 10.16 3.84 0.61
C SER A 132 9.29 2.97 -0.31
N THR A 133 9.57 1.67 -0.41
CA THR A 133 8.75 0.72 -1.19
C THR A 133 7.31 0.68 -0.68
N LYS A 134 7.10 0.72 0.64
CA LYS A 134 5.78 0.77 1.28
C LYS A 134 5.03 2.06 0.95
N ALA A 135 5.68 3.22 1.11
CA ALA A 135 5.08 4.53 0.87
C ALA A 135 4.66 4.72 -0.59
N VAL A 136 5.53 4.38 -1.54
CA VAL A 136 5.20 4.49 -2.97
C VAL A 136 4.08 3.51 -3.35
N THR A 137 4.02 2.34 -2.72
CA THR A 137 2.94 1.37 -2.94
C THR A 137 1.60 1.88 -2.41
N ALA A 138 1.58 2.47 -1.21
CA ALA A 138 0.37 3.06 -0.65
C ALA A 138 -0.16 4.22 -1.52
N ALA A 139 0.72 5.11 -1.98
CA ALA A 139 0.34 6.21 -2.88
C ALA A 139 -0.28 5.68 -4.19
N PHE A 140 0.30 4.63 -4.76
CA PHE A 140 -0.24 4.01 -5.97
C PHE A 140 -1.63 3.39 -5.74
N LYS A 141 -1.85 2.68 -4.62
CA LYS A 141 -3.17 2.10 -4.29
C LYS A 141 -4.24 3.19 -4.23
N GLN A 142 -3.92 4.30 -3.56
CA GLN A 142 -4.83 5.44 -3.44
C GLN A 142 -5.10 6.12 -4.80
N GLU A 143 -4.09 6.30 -5.65
CA GLU A 143 -4.27 6.83 -7.01
C GLU A 143 -5.21 5.93 -7.83
N PHE A 144 -4.96 4.62 -7.81
CA PHE A 144 -5.80 3.65 -8.51
C PHE A 144 -7.25 3.68 -8.03
N GLU A 145 -7.49 3.66 -6.73
CA GLU A 145 -8.84 3.76 -6.15
C GLU A 145 -9.56 5.03 -6.64
N HIS A 146 -8.88 6.16 -6.63
CA HIS A 146 -9.43 7.43 -7.09
C HIS A 146 -9.73 7.43 -8.60
N ASP A 147 -8.83 6.90 -9.42
CA ASP A 147 -9.02 6.81 -10.87
C ASP A 147 -10.19 5.86 -11.22
N MET A 148 -10.31 4.74 -10.51
CA MET A 148 -11.45 3.83 -10.66
C MET A 148 -12.77 4.43 -10.18
N GLU A 149 -12.77 5.21 -9.09
CA GLU A 149 -13.97 5.95 -8.64
C GLU A 149 -14.39 7.01 -9.68
N ARG A 150 -13.43 7.69 -10.30
CA ARG A 150 -13.71 8.63 -11.40
C ARG A 150 -14.35 7.91 -12.60
N LEU A 151 -13.79 6.76 -12.99
CA LEU A 151 -14.35 5.92 -14.07
C LEU A 151 -15.78 5.46 -13.75
N ASP A 152 -16.01 4.96 -12.53
CA ASP A 152 -17.33 4.55 -12.08
C ASP A 152 -18.36 5.68 -12.17
N LYS A 153 -18.01 6.88 -11.67
CA LYS A 153 -18.85 8.07 -11.77
C LYS A 153 -19.13 8.42 -13.22
N ALA A 154 -18.11 8.40 -14.08
CA ALA A 154 -18.27 8.74 -15.49
C ALA A 154 -19.16 7.73 -16.26
N ILE A 155 -19.12 6.45 -15.88
CA ILE A 155 -20.02 5.40 -16.38
C ILE A 155 -21.45 5.61 -15.87
N LYS A 156 -21.65 5.96 -14.59
CA LYS A 156 -22.98 6.20 -14.01
C LYS A 156 -23.70 7.34 -14.72
N VAL A 157 -23.00 8.45 -14.95
CA VAL A 157 -23.54 9.63 -15.64
C VAL A 157 -23.37 9.55 -17.16
N PHE A 158 -23.17 8.35 -17.72
CA PHE A 158 -22.80 8.20 -19.12
C PHE A 158 -23.87 8.73 -20.09
N PHE A 159 -25.13 8.42 -19.82
CA PHE A 159 -26.28 8.87 -20.62
C PHE A 159 -26.92 10.15 -20.08
N GLU A 160 -26.42 10.68 -18.97
CA GLU A 160 -26.86 11.97 -18.48
C GLU A 160 -26.24 13.06 -19.37
N ASP A 161 -27.09 13.78 -20.08
CA ASP A 161 -26.68 15.03 -20.71
C ASP A 161 -26.45 16.05 -19.60
N LYS A 162 -25.25 16.63 -19.55
CA LYS A 162 -25.06 17.90 -18.85
C LYS A 162 -25.87 18.93 -19.63
N GLN A 163 -27.07 19.23 -19.14
CA GLN A 163 -27.82 20.44 -19.51
C GLN A 163 -26.98 21.67 -19.19
#